data_AF-A0A8K0JY02-F1
#
_entry.id   AF-A0A8K0JY02-F1
#
_cell.length_a   1.000
_cell.length_b   1.000
_cell.length_c   1.000
_cell.angle_alpha   90.00
_cell.angle_beta   90.00
_cell.angle_gamma   90.00
#
_symmetry.space_group_name_H-M   'P 1'
#
loop_
_entity.id
_entity.type
_entity.pdbx_description
1 polymer ?
#
loop_
_entity_poly.entity_id
_entity_poly.type
_entity_poly.pdbx_seq_one_letter_code
_entity_poly.pdbx_strand_id
1 'polypeptide(L)'
;MLPQLMSGESPEHQKANALKQNLDYLDIYLEESPYAAGESLTIADLSILASVTHLEAVDFRYEGYTHVSAWAKKLKAELPYYNACNKEGIEVFQKWAKSRMSTKKK
;
A
#
# COMPACT_ATOMS: atom_id res chain seq x y z
N MET A 1 -0.07 -9.89 3.89
CA MET A 1 -1.21 -9.14 4.44
C MET A 1 -2.55 -9.78 4.10
N LEU A 2 -2.97 -9.82 2.83
CA LEU A 2 -4.21 -10.50 2.40
C LEU A 2 -4.35 -11.95 2.90
N PRO A 3 -3.32 -12.81 2.81
CA PRO A 3 -3.41 -14.16 3.35
C PRO A 3 -3.70 -14.21 4.85
N GLN A 4 -3.13 -13.30 5.65
CA GLN A 4 -3.32 -13.28 7.11
C GLN A 4 -4.74 -12.85 7.50
N LEU A 5 -5.33 -11.93 6.76
CA LEU A 5 -6.72 -11.51 6.93
C LEU A 5 -7.71 -12.61 6.53
N MET A 6 -7.35 -13.44 5.54
CA MET A 6 -8.19 -14.56 5.08
C MET A 6 -8.01 -15.83 5.93
N SER A 7 -6.78 -16.16 6.32
CA SER A 7 -6.43 -17.37 7.10
C SER A 7 -6.58 -17.18 8.60
N GLY A 8 -6.57 -15.93 9.09
CA GLY A 8 -6.62 -15.63 10.51
C GLY A 8 -5.30 -15.92 11.25
N GLU A 9 -4.20 -16.20 10.57
CA GLU A 9 -2.89 -16.44 11.17
C GLU A 9 -2.25 -15.13 11.70
N SER A 10 -1.35 -15.23 12.68
CA SER A 10 -0.60 -14.08 13.17
C SER A 10 0.41 -13.59 12.12
N PRO A 11 0.81 -12.30 12.15
CA PRO A 11 1.91 -11.82 11.35
C PRO A 11 3.20 -12.55 11.76
N GLU A 12 3.56 -13.57 11.00
CA GLU A 12 4.86 -14.20 11.14
C GLU A 12 5.94 -13.15 10.91
N HIS A 13 6.88 -13.01 11.85
CA HIS A 13 7.92 -11.96 11.85
C HIS A 13 8.65 -11.84 10.50
N GLN A 14 8.88 -12.96 9.82
CA GLN A 14 9.54 -13.02 8.51
C GLN A 14 8.77 -12.23 7.42
N LYS A 15 7.44 -12.29 7.42
CA LYS A 15 6.60 -11.59 6.44
C LYS A 15 6.56 -10.08 6.69
N ALA A 16 6.64 -9.66 7.96
CA ALA A 16 6.74 -8.24 8.32
C ALA A 16 8.09 -7.65 7.89
N ASN A 17 9.18 -8.40 8.05
CA ASN A 17 10.51 -7.99 7.60
C ASN A 17 10.59 -7.86 6.07
N ALA A 18 9.99 -8.81 5.34
CA ALA A 18 9.95 -8.75 3.87
C ALA A 18 9.19 -7.52 3.34
N LEU A 19 8.08 -7.13 3.99
CA LEU A 19 7.35 -5.91 3.60
C LEU A 19 8.21 -4.65 3.78
N LYS A 20 8.90 -4.54 4.92
CA LYS A 20 9.80 -3.40 5.18
C LYS A 20 10.90 -3.32 4.12
N GLN A 21 11.57 -4.45 3.85
CA GLN A 21 12.62 -4.53 2.83
C GLN A 21 12.11 -4.14 1.43
N ASN A 22 10.90 -4.56 1.06
CA ASN A 22 10.31 -4.16 -0.22
C ASN A 22 10.00 -2.66 -0.29
N LEU A 23 9.55 -2.06 0.82
CA LEU A 23 9.35 -0.62 0.90
C LEU A 23 10.68 0.13 0.87
N ASP A 24 11.73 -0.40 1.49
CA ASP A 24 13.09 0.17 1.40
C ASP A 24 13.56 0.19 -0.07
N TYR A 25 13.38 -0.91 -0.81
CA TYR A 25 13.74 -0.95 -2.24
C TYR A 25 12.91 0.01 -3.08
N LEU A 26 11.60 0.08 -2.83
CA LEU A 26 10.74 0.99 -3.57
C LEU A 26 11.13 2.46 -3.30
N ASP A 27 11.49 2.81 -2.06
CA ASP A 27 11.93 4.15 -1.71
C ASP A 27 13.25 4.52 -2.42
N ILE A 28 14.19 3.59 -2.52
CA ILE A 28 15.44 3.75 -3.30
C ILE A 28 15.13 3.95 -4.79
N TYR A 29 14.22 3.17 -5.38
CA TYR A 29 13.90 3.35 -6.81
C TYR A 29 13.19 4.67 -7.11
N LEU A 30 12.38 5.17 -6.17
CA LEU A 30 11.68 6.45 -6.28
C LEU A 30 12.56 7.66 -5.90
N GLU A 31 13.73 7.43 -5.32
CA GLU A 31 14.76 8.46 -5.18
C GLU A 31 15.34 8.83 -6.55
N GLU A 32 15.55 7.84 -7.42
CA GLU A 32 16.20 8.02 -8.72
C GLU A 32 15.28 8.62 -9.79
N SER A 33 13.96 8.52 -9.64
CA SER A 33 13.01 8.93 -10.68
C SER A 33 11.62 9.31 -10.14
N PRO A 34 10.90 10.26 -10.78
CA PRO A 34 9.60 10.72 -10.29
C PRO A 34 8.45 9.71 -10.42
N TYR A 35 8.66 8.59 -11.09
CA TYR A 35 7.75 7.46 -11.21
C TYR A 35 8.50 6.13 -11.06
N ALA A 36 7.78 5.05 -10.78
CA ALA A 36 8.37 3.75 -10.44
C ALA A 36 9.19 3.11 -11.57
N ALA A 37 9.02 3.58 -12.82
CA ALA A 37 9.69 3.03 -14.00
C ALA A 37 10.28 4.11 -14.92
N GLY A 38 10.69 5.26 -14.37
CA GLY A 38 11.37 6.33 -15.10
C GLY A 38 10.62 7.68 -15.07
N GLU A 39 10.90 8.53 -16.05
CA GLU A 39 10.46 9.93 -16.07
C GLU A 39 8.97 10.14 -16.41
N SER A 40 8.21 9.08 -16.64
CA SER A 40 6.80 9.17 -17.07
C SER A 40 5.95 8.14 -16.36
N LEU A 41 4.67 8.50 -16.15
CA LEU A 41 3.67 7.61 -15.56
C LEU A 41 3.51 6.34 -16.41
N THR A 42 3.54 5.18 -15.76
CA THR A 42 3.33 3.88 -16.43
C THR A 42 2.30 3.02 -15.70
N ILE A 43 1.98 1.86 -16.27
CA ILE A 43 1.18 0.84 -15.58
C ILE A 43 1.87 0.28 -14.32
N ALA A 44 3.20 0.40 -14.22
CA ALA A 44 3.93 -0.01 -13.02
C ALA A 44 3.52 0.85 -11.82
N ASP A 45 3.39 2.16 -12.01
CA ASP A 45 2.93 3.08 -10.99
C ASP A 45 1.53 2.74 -10.49
N LEU A 46 0.60 2.47 -11.41
CA LEU A 46 -0.78 2.13 -11.06
C LEU A 46 -0.85 0.83 -10.24
N SER A 47 -0.10 -0.19 -10.67
CA SER A 47 -0.05 -1.50 -10.01
C SER A 47 0.56 -1.41 -8.60
N ILE A 48 1.69 -0.71 -8.48
CA ILE A 48 2.38 -0.53 -7.19
C ILE A 48 1.54 0.39 -6.28
N LEU A 49 0.93 1.44 -6.80
CA LEU A 49 0.13 2.38 -6.00
C LEU A 49 -1.06 1.66 -5.38
N ALA A 50 -1.76 0.83 -6.16
CA ALA A 50 -2.83 -0.01 -5.64
C ALA A 50 -2.32 -0.88 -4.48
N SER A 51 -1.15 -1.48 -4.60
CA SER A 51 -0.55 -2.34 -3.56
C SER A 51 -0.12 -1.55 -2.31
N VAL A 52 0.53 -0.40 -2.47
CA VAL A 52 0.98 0.47 -1.36
C VAL A 52 -0.21 1.04 -0.60
N THR A 53 -1.23 1.51 -1.31
CA THR A 53 -2.40 2.14 -0.68
C THR A 53 -3.31 1.13 0.03
N HIS A 54 -3.24 -0.17 -0.30
CA HIS A 54 -3.86 -1.23 0.51
C HIS A 54 -3.31 -1.32 1.93
N LEU A 55 -2.06 -0.90 2.17
CA LEU A 55 -1.46 -0.90 3.50
C LEU A 55 -2.20 0.08 4.45
N GLU A 56 -2.78 1.16 3.91
CA GLU A 56 -3.56 2.14 4.66
C GLU A 56 -4.82 1.53 5.27
N ALA A 57 -5.43 0.55 4.59
CA ALA A 57 -6.63 -0.10 5.07
C ALA A 57 -6.43 -0.94 6.34
N VAL A 58 -5.18 -1.31 6.66
CA VAL A 58 -4.82 -2.00 7.91
C VAL A 58 -4.07 -1.10 8.87
N ASP A 59 -4.17 0.22 8.69
CA ASP A 59 -3.51 1.24 9.51
C ASP A 59 -1.97 1.14 9.50
N PHE A 60 -1.38 0.53 8.46
CA PHE A 60 0.06 0.56 8.24
C PHE A 60 0.45 1.91 7.63
N ARG A 61 1.43 2.54 8.26
CA ARG A 61 1.95 3.86 7.90
C ARG A 61 3.28 3.74 7.17
N TYR A 62 3.33 4.21 5.94
CA TYR A 62 4.54 4.28 5.12
C TYR A 62 5.13 5.70 5.07
N GLU A 63 4.68 6.61 5.92
CA GLU A 63 5.15 8.00 6.02
C GLU A 63 6.63 8.12 6.42
N GLY A 64 7.24 7.04 6.94
CA GLY A 64 8.68 6.96 7.17
C GLY A 64 9.52 6.75 5.91
N TYR A 65 8.88 6.49 4.77
CA TYR A 65 9.50 6.31 3.45
C TYR A 65 9.26 7.59 2.64
N THR A 66 10.27 8.45 2.58
CA THR A 66 10.16 9.81 2.05
C THR A 66 9.69 9.83 0.61
N HIS A 67 10.32 9.03 -0.25
CA HIS A 67 10.08 9.00 -1.69
C HIS A 67 8.78 8.27 -2.01
N VAL A 68 8.50 7.15 -1.33
CA VAL A 68 7.21 6.44 -1.44
C VAL A 68 6.04 7.35 -1.07
N SER A 69 6.18 8.11 0.02
CA SER A 69 5.12 9.02 0.49
C SER A 69 4.87 10.17 -0.49
N ALA A 70 5.93 10.77 -1.00
CA ALA A 70 5.85 11.84 -1.99
C ALA A 70 5.22 11.35 -3.30
N TRP A 71 5.69 10.21 -3.81
CA TRP A 71 5.17 9.56 -5.02
C TRP A 71 3.70 9.17 -4.88
N ALA A 72 3.31 8.53 -3.77
CA ALA A 72 1.92 8.14 -3.53
C ALA A 72 1.01 9.38 -3.48
N LYS A 73 1.42 10.44 -2.76
CA LYS A 73 0.68 11.70 -2.71
C LYS A 73 0.54 12.34 -4.10
N LYS A 74 1.62 12.37 -4.89
CA LYS A 74 1.63 12.88 -6.26
C LYS A 74 0.60 12.14 -7.11
N LEU A 75 0.66 10.81 -7.16
CA LEU A 75 -0.25 10.02 -8.00
C LEU A 75 -1.72 10.13 -7.57
N LYS A 76 -1.99 10.18 -6.26
CA LYS A 76 -3.36 10.40 -5.75
C LYS A 76 -3.95 11.73 -6.21
N ALA A 77 -3.12 12.76 -6.43
CA ALA A 77 -3.54 14.07 -6.92
C ALA A 77 -3.57 14.14 -8.46
N GLU A 78 -2.63 13.50 -9.13
CA GLU A 78 -2.48 13.53 -10.58
C GLU A 78 -3.52 12.66 -11.31
N LEU A 79 -3.90 11.53 -10.73
CA LEU A 79 -4.82 10.57 -11.36
C LEU A 79 -6.28 10.95 -11.09
N PRO A 80 -7.02 11.49 -12.08
CA PRO A 80 -8.40 11.97 -11.85
C PRO A 80 -9.37 10.83 -11.47
N TYR A 81 -9.00 9.59 -11.81
CA TYR A 81 -9.77 8.38 -11.52
C TYR A 81 -9.35 7.66 -10.23
N TYR A 82 -8.37 8.16 -9.48
CA TYR A 82 -7.86 7.47 -8.27
C TYR A 82 -8.98 7.17 -7.26
N ASN A 83 -9.88 8.13 -7.04
CA ASN A 83 -10.97 7.95 -6.08
C ASN A 83 -11.92 6.82 -6.50
N ALA A 84 -12.41 6.88 -7.74
CA ALA A 84 -13.38 5.92 -8.27
C ALA A 84 -12.78 4.52 -8.46
N CYS A 85 -11.51 4.41 -8.88
CA CYS A 85 -10.91 3.13 -9.22
C CYS A 85 -10.16 2.45 -8.06
N ASN A 86 -9.74 3.20 -7.04
CA ASN A 86 -8.87 2.65 -5.98
C ASN A 86 -9.32 3.02 -4.57
N LYS A 87 -9.55 4.32 -4.28
CA LYS A 87 -9.90 4.77 -2.91
C LYS A 87 -11.16 4.11 -2.37
N GLU A 88 -12.24 4.04 -3.15
CA GLU A 88 -13.49 3.39 -2.73
C GLU A 88 -13.28 1.91 -2.40
N GLY A 89 -12.47 1.21 -3.20
CA GLY A 89 -12.11 -0.19 -2.95
C GLY A 89 -11.34 -0.39 -1.65
N ILE A 90 -10.40 0.52 -1.35
CA ILE A 90 -9.64 0.51 -0.09
C ILE A 90 -10.56 0.74 1.11
N GLU A 91 -11.53 1.64 1.01
CA GLU A 91 -12.49 1.90 2.09
C GLU A 91 -13.40 0.68 2.36
N VAL A 92 -13.85 -0.01 1.30
CA VAL A 92 -14.59 -1.27 1.42
C VAL A 92 -13.71 -2.33 2.07
N PHE A 93 -12.47 -2.47 1.61
CA PHE A 93 -11.52 -3.43 2.16
C PHE A 93 -11.19 -3.14 3.64
N GLN A 94 -11.03 -1.87 4.02
CA GLN A 94 -10.78 -1.45 5.40
C GLN A 94 -11.93 -1.86 6.33
N LYS A 95 -13.19 -1.68 5.89
CA LYS A 95 -14.37 -2.12 6.66
C LYS A 95 -14.35 -3.64 6.86
N TRP A 96 -14.08 -4.41 5.81
CA TRP A 96 -13.95 -5.87 5.88
C TRP A 96 -12.79 -6.31 6.77
N ALA A 97 -11.63 -5.66 6.68
CA ALA A 97 -10.47 -5.98 7.48
C ALA A 97 -10.73 -5.75 8.97
N LYS A 98 -11.31 -4.59 9.32
CA LYS A 98 -11.71 -4.27 10.70
C LYS A 98 -12.72 -5.28 11.26
N SER A 99 -13.69 -5.73 10.47
CA SER A 99 -14.65 -6.73 10.93
C SER A 99 -13.99 -8.07 11.25
N ARG A 100 -12.93 -8.47 10.55
CA ARG A 100 -12.18 -9.71 10.82
C ARG A 100 -11.22 -9.60 12.01
N MET A 101 -10.62 -8.43 12.22
CA MET A 101 -9.74 -8.19 13.38
C MET A 101 -10.53 -8.07 14.69
N SER A 102 -11.75 -7.52 14.66
CA SER A 102 -12.64 -7.40 15.82
C SER A 102 -13.12 -8.77 16.36
N THR A 103 -13.30 -9.77 15.49
CA THR A 103 -13.84 -11.09 15.89
C THR A 103 -12.84 -11.89 16.74
N LYS A 104 -11.55 -11.54 16.71
CA LYS A 104 -10.49 -12.19 17.52
C LYS A 104 -10.45 -11.77 19.00
N LYS A 105 -11.29 -10.81 19.42
CA LYS A 105 -11.30 -10.27 20.80
C LYS A 105 -12.30 -10.96 21.76
N LYS A 106 -12.86 -12.12 21.39
CA LYS A 106 -13.71 -12.95 22.26
C LYS A 106 -13.12 -14.35 22.38
#